data_AF-A0A1R2AWX3-F1
#
_entry.id   AF-A0A1R2AWX3-F1
#
_cell.length_a   1.000
_cell.length_b   1.000
_cell.length_c   1.000
_cell.angle_alpha   90.00
_cell.angle_beta   90.00
_cell.angle_gamma   90.00
#
_symmetry.space_group_name_H-M   'P 1'
#
loop_
_entity.id
_entity.type
_entity.pdbx_description
1 polymer ?
#
loop_
_entity_poly.entity_id
_entity_poly.type
_entity_poly.pdbx_seq_one_letter_code
_entity_poly.pdbx_strand_id
1 'polypeptide(L)' 'MSDGSIHRIKPKQAVLAAEGYGRAFVSYTSAHTCTRNVKLWLPNQDLEYIQFHPTAIMELDLEELAGKEVCGKICISS' A
#
# COMPACT_ATOMS: atom_id res chain seq x y z
N MET A 1 0.50 -4.37 -24.37
CA MET A 1 1.65 -3.48 -24.17
C MET A 1 1.18 -2.07 -24.47
N SER A 2 1.26 -1.16 -23.50
CA SER A 2 1.01 0.27 -23.73
C SER A 2 2.21 0.88 -24.45
N ASP A 3 1.97 1.93 -25.24
CA ASP A 3 2.92 2.60 -26.15
C ASP A 3 3.82 3.64 -25.45
N GLY A 4 3.69 3.80 -24.13
CA GLY A 4 4.47 4.76 -23.35
C GLY A 4 4.11 6.23 -23.61
N SER A 5 3.01 6.51 -24.32
CA SER A 5 2.57 7.88 -24.60
C SER A 5 1.99 8.56 -23.35
N ILE A 6 2.08 9.89 -23.31
CA ILE A 6 1.54 10.70 -22.19
C ILE A 6 0.13 11.17 -22.54
N HIS A 7 -0.85 10.76 -21.75
CA HIS A 7 -2.23 11.19 -21.90
C HIS A 7 -2.61 12.23 -20.84
N ARG A 8 -3.13 13.39 -21.28
CA ARG A 8 -3.69 14.43 -20.39
C ARG A 8 -5.21 14.45 -20.50
N ILE A 9 -5.90 13.98 -19.47
CA ILE A 9 -7.36 13.94 -19.40
C ILE A 9 -7.84 15.16 -18.60
N LYS A 10 -8.78 15.95 -19.14
CA LYS A 10 -9.33 17.17 -18.52
C LYS A 10 -10.85 17.07 -18.33
N PRO A 11 -11.33 16.32 -17.32
CA PRO A 11 -12.76 16.21 -17.06
C PRO A 11 -13.27 17.43 -16.28
N LYS A 12 -14.59 17.67 -16.31
CA LYS A 12 -15.22 18.71 -15.46
C LYS A 12 -15.13 18.37 -13.96
N GLN A 13 -15.09 17.07 -13.63
CA GLN A 13 -14.94 16.52 -12.28
C GLN A 13 -14.09 15.25 -12.35
N ALA A 14 -13.25 15.00 -11.34
CA ALA A 14 -12.43 13.80 -11.22
C ALA A 14 -12.58 13.19 -9.83
N VAL A 15 -12.67 11.86 -9.76
CA VAL A 15 -12.73 11.10 -8.51
C VAL A 15 -11.43 10.32 -8.37
N LEU A 16 -10.78 10.44 -7.21
CA LEU A 16 -9.63 9.62 -6.85
C LEU A 16 -10.12 8.45 -6.00
N ALA A 17 -10.20 7.26 -6.61
CA ALA A 17 -10.56 6.00 -5.94
C ALA A 17 -9.36 5.04 -5.93
N ALA A 18 -8.21 5.53 -5.44
CA ALA A 18 -7.01 4.71 -5.30
C ALA A 18 -7.06 3.89 -4.00
N GLU A 19 -6.53 2.67 -4.05
CA GLU A 19 -6.40 1.75 -2.91
C GLU A 19 -5.42 2.28 -1.85
N GLY A 20 -5.27 1.53 -0.75
CA GLY A 20 -4.33 1.80 0.33
C GLY A 20 -2.84 1.70 -0.03
N TYR A 21 -1.99 1.86 0.98
CA TYR A 21 -0.52 1.96 0.86
C TYR A 21 0.23 0.79 1.54
N GLY A 22 -0.34 -0.41 1.58
CA GLY A 22 0.21 -1.56 2.32
C GLY A 22 1.62 -1.98 1.90
N ARG A 23 2.04 -1.64 0.67
CA ARG A 23 3.42 -1.80 0.19
C ARG A 23 4.45 -0.93 0.94
N ALA A 24 4.04 -0.05 1.84
CA ALA A 24 4.95 0.66 2.75
C ALA A 24 5.53 -0.26 3.84
N PHE A 25 4.92 -1.43 4.06
CA PHE A 25 5.36 -2.41 5.05
C PHE A 25 6.15 -3.55 4.39
N VAL A 26 7.04 -4.17 5.16
CA VAL A 26 7.81 -5.34 4.70
C VAL A 26 6.91 -6.57 4.56
N SER A 27 5.89 -6.70 5.41
CA SER A 27 4.89 -7.76 5.33
C SER A 27 3.47 -7.16 5.32
N TYR A 28 2.67 -7.54 4.33
CA TYR A 28 1.34 -6.99 4.08
C TYR A 28 0.44 -8.03 3.37
N THR A 29 -0.88 -7.95 3.57
CA THR A 29 -1.85 -8.80 2.83
C THR A 29 -2.41 -8.13 1.58
N SER A 30 -2.12 -6.84 1.38
CA SER A 30 -2.61 -6.06 0.24
C SER A 30 -2.00 -6.56 -1.08
N ALA A 31 -2.68 -6.36 -2.21
CA ALA A 31 -2.08 -6.65 -3.51
C ALA A 31 -0.84 -5.79 -3.76
N HIS A 32 0.07 -6.26 -4.61
CA HIS A 32 1.28 -5.50 -4.96
C HIS A 32 1.00 -4.13 -5.61
N THR A 33 -0.20 -3.94 -6.15
CA THR A 33 -0.68 -2.68 -6.73
C THR A 33 -1.07 -1.64 -5.68
N CYS A 34 -1.28 -2.02 -4.42
CA CYS A 34 -1.69 -1.15 -3.31
C CYS A 34 -0.50 -0.29 -2.80
N THR A 35 -0.09 0.69 -3.61
CA THR A 35 1.05 1.57 -3.30
C THR A 35 0.65 3.02 -2.95
N ARG A 36 -0.61 3.42 -3.13
CA ARG A 36 -1.20 4.78 -3.03
C ARG A 36 -0.26 5.98 -3.27
N ASN A 37 -0.65 6.86 -4.19
CA ASN A 37 0.08 8.10 -4.44
C ASN A 37 -0.20 9.17 -3.35
N VAL A 38 0.47 9.10 -2.20
CA VAL A 38 0.40 10.09 -1.09
C VAL A 38 0.90 11.49 -1.46
N LYS A 39 1.47 11.64 -2.65
CA LYS A 39 2.11 12.87 -3.16
C LYS A 39 1.14 13.86 -3.81
N LEU A 40 -0.16 13.59 -3.79
CA LEU A 40 -1.14 14.56 -4.27
C LEU A 40 -1.16 15.75 -3.30
N TRP A 41 -1.31 16.97 -3.82
CA TRP A 41 -1.44 18.19 -3.00
C TRP A 41 -2.82 18.26 -2.33
N LEU A 42 -3.21 17.21 -1.61
CA LEU A 42 -4.39 17.17 -0.78
C LEU A 42 -3.94 16.71 0.62
N PRO A 43 -4.48 17.30 1.70
CA PRO A 43 -4.20 16.82 3.03
C PRO A 43 -4.72 15.39 3.16
N ASN A 44 -3.83 14.46 3.50
CA ASN A 44 -4.20 13.12 3.91
C ASN A 44 -4.53 13.15 5.41
N GLN A 45 -5.46 12.32 5.84
CA GLN A 45 -5.87 12.21 7.24
C GLN A 45 -5.61 10.80 7.74
N ASP A 46 -5.24 10.69 9.01
CA ASP A 46 -5.17 9.43 9.75
C ASP A 46 -4.24 8.37 9.11
N LEU A 47 -3.16 8.80 8.46
CA LEU A 47 -2.17 7.89 7.86
C LEU A 47 -1.38 7.10 8.91
N GLU A 48 -1.43 7.48 10.17
CA GLU A 48 -0.83 6.75 11.29
C GLU A 48 -1.67 5.57 11.79
N TYR A 49 -2.96 5.52 11.43
CA TYR A 49 -3.86 4.47 11.87
C TYR A 49 -3.81 3.27 10.93
N ILE A 50 -2.93 2.34 11.28
CA ILE A 50 -2.67 1.13 10.49
C ILE A 50 -3.38 -0.06 11.14
N GLN A 51 -4.18 -0.79 10.37
CA GLN A 51 -4.83 -2.02 10.82
C GLN A 51 -3.92 -3.23 10.56
N PHE A 52 -3.80 -4.10 11.56
CA PHE A 52 -3.10 -5.38 11.44
C PHE A 52 -4.09 -6.53 11.45
N HIS A 53 -3.91 -7.51 10.56
CA HIS A 53 -4.73 -8.71 10.57
C HIS A 53 -4.18 -9.70 11.62
N PRO A 54 -5.01 -10.17 12.57
CA PRO A 54 -4.53 -11.06 13.64
C PRO A 54 -4.14 -12.46 13.15
N THR A 55 -4.62 -12.88 11.97
CA THR A 55 -4.40 -14.23 11.43
C THR A 55 -3.84 -14.21 10.00
N ALA A 56 -3.16 -13.14 9.60
CA ALA A 56 -2.54 -13.13 8.27
C ALA A 56 -1.47 -14.24 8.17
N ILE A 57 -1.45 -14.92 7.04
CA ILE A 57 -0.46 -15.95 6.73
C ILE A 57 0.83 -15.24 6.33
N MET A 58 1.93 -15.51 7.03
CA MET A 58 3.25 -14.97 6.72
C MET A 58 3.90 -15.83 5.62
N GLU A 59 4.16 -15.25 4.45
CA GLU A 59 4.88 -15.90 3.34
C GLU A 59 6.24 -15.22 3.12
N LEU A 60 7.02 -15.06 4.19
CA LEU A 60 8.40 -14.54 4.12
C LEU A 60 9.37 -15.66 4.49
N ASP A 61 10.45 -15.79 3.72
CA ASP A 61 11.54 -16.72 4.02
C ASP A 61 12.17 -16.40 5.38
N LEU A 62 12.26 -17.41 6.25
CA LEU A 62 12.76 -17.32 7.64
C LEU A 62 14.16 -16.68 7.74
N GLU A 63 14.97 -16.71 6.69
CA GLU A 63 16.30 -16.10 6.68
C GLU A 63 16.26 -14.56 6.62
N GLU A 64 15.23 -13.95 6.02
CA GLU A 64 15.10 -12.49 5.95
C GLU A 64 14.59 -11.89 7.28
N LEU A 65 13.99 -12.75 8.11
CA LEU A 65 13.50 -12.48 9.47
C LEU A 65 14.58 -12.67 10.56
N ALA A 66 15.68 -13.38 10.25
CA ALA A 66 16.75 -13.67 11.21
C ALA A 66 17.52 -12.39 11.58
N GLY A 67 17.06 -11.69 12.61
CA GLY A 67 17.69 -10.48 13.15
C GLY A 67 16.85 -9.21 13.10
N LYS A 68 15.63 -9.27 12.54
CA LYS A 68 14.64 -8.19 12.64
C LYS A 68 13.61 -8.56 13.68
N GLU A 69 13.31 -7.66 14.61
CA GLU A 69 12.18 -7.80 15.53
C GLU A 69 10.88 -7.72 14.71
N VAL A 70 10.48 -8.84 14.09
CA VAL A 70 9.21 -8.91 13.37
C VAL A 70 8.14 -9.29 14.37
N CYS A 71 7.82 -8.32 15.22
CA CYS A 71 6.64 -8.38 16.06
C CYS A 71 5.40 -8.31 15.14
N GLY A 72 4.96 -9.47 14.63
CA GLY A 72 3.56 -9.87 14.39
C GLY A 72 2.62 -8.91 13.65
N LYS A 73 3.11 -8.01 12.80
CA LYS A 73 2.32 -6.90 12.28
C LYS A 73 2.28 -6.91 10.75
N ILE A 74 1.42 -7.77 10.18
CA ILE A 74 1.05 -7.72 8.75
C ILE A 74 -0.03 -6.65 8.55
N CYS A 75 0.30 -5.58 7.82
CA CYS A 75 -0.63 -4.48 7.54
C CYS A 75 -1.72 -4.91 6.55
N ILE A 76 -2.96 -4.58 6.88
CA ILE A 76 -4.09 -4.55 5.93
C ILE A 76 -4.24 -3.10 5.49
N SER A 77 -4.00 -2.82 4.21
CA SER A 77 -4.45 -1.56 3.64
C SER A 77 -5.61 -1.85 2.70
N SER A 78 -6.80 -1.39 3.03
CA SER A 78 -7.93 -1.27 2.09
C SER A 78 -7.61 -0.22 1.04
#